data_AF-A0A101WUW7-F1
#
_entry.id   AF-A0A101WUW7-F1
#
_cell.length_a   1.000
_cell.length_b   1.000
_cell.length_c   1.000
_cell.angle_alpha   90.00
_cell.angle_beta   90.00
_cell.angle_gamma   90.00
#
_symmetry.space_group_name_H-M   'P 1'
#
loop_
_entity.id
_entity.type
_entity.pdbx_description
1 polymer ?
#
loop_
_entity_poly.entity_id
_entity_poly.type
_entity_poly.pdbx_seq_one_letter_code
_entity_poly.pdbx_strand_id
1 'polypeptide(L)'
;MMHVMWYMDIAASIIQAVITALLIRNYLGIGFTRLGKMLISLSSILMAESVFMTFIYYIWALNGLGLLVSLPIMVMTLINVIAVTILYLISKM
;
A
#
# COMPACT_ATOMS: atom_id res chain seq x y z
N MET A 1 1.37 -1.11 25.87
CA MET A 1 2.47 -1.65 25.05
C MET A 1 1.96 -1.76 23.62
N MET A 2 2.71 -1.25 22.65
CA MET A 2 2.33 -1.30 21.23
C MET A 2 2.40 -2.76 20.76
N HIS A 3 1.28 -3.33 20.30
CA HIS A 3 1.26 -4.70 19.84
C HIS A 3 2.15 -4.89 18.60
N VAL A 4 2.89 -6.00 18.55
CA VAL A 4 3.84 -6.31 17.46
C VAL A 4 3.19 -6.22 16.07
N MET A 5 1.88 -6.54 15.99
CA MET A 5 1.08 -6.46 14.77
C MET A 5 1.07 -5.06 14.13
N TRP A 6 0.99 -3.99 14.93
CA TRP A 6 0.99 -2.63 14.39
C TRP A 6 2.28 -2.28 13.65
N TYR A 7 3.43 -2.78 14.12
CA TYR A 7 4.69 -2.58 13.40
C TYR A 7 4.70 -3.31 12.05
N MET A 8 4.07 -4.48 11.98
CA MET A 8 3.94 -5.23 10.73
C MET A 8 2.99 -4.55 9.76
N ASP A 9 1.85 -4.03 10.25
CA ASP A 9 0.91 -3.22 9.47
C ASP A 9 1.59 -1.98 8.87
N ILE A 10 2.31 -1.23 9.71
CA ILE A 10 3.07 -0.04 9.29
C ILE A 10 4.13 -0.44 8.26
N ALA A 11 4.93 -1.47 8.51
CA ALA A 11 5.95 -1.92 7.58
C ALA A 11 5.34 -2.36 6.23
N ALA A 12 4.24 -3.11 6.25
CA ALA A 12 3.54 -3.54 5.05
C ALA A 12 2.99 -2.35 4.25
N SER A 13 2.41 -1.35 4.90
CA SER A 13 1.94 -0.14 4.23
C SER A 13 3.08 0.69 3.60
N ILE A 14 4.25 0.75 4.24
CA ILE A 14 5.45 1.38 3.65
C ILE A 14 5.94 0.58 2.44
N ILE A 15 5.96 -0.75 2.52
CA ILE A 15 6.33 -1.61 1.38
C ILE A 15 5.35 -1.37 0.21
N GLN A 16 4.06 -1.30 0.47
CA GLN A 16 3.05 -0.97 -0.54
C GLN A 16 3.32 0.40 -1.20
N ALA A 17 3.68 1.42 -0.41
CA ALA A 17 4.03 2.75 -0.91
C ALA A 17 5.23 2.72 -1.86
N VAL A 18 6.26 1.94 -1.51
CA VAL A 18 7.45 1.77 -2.36
C VAL A 18 7.09 1.05 -3.65
N ILE A 19 6.33 -0.04 -3.60
CA ILE A 19 5.96 -0.80 -4.79
C ILE A 19 5.08 0.05 -5.71
N THR A 20 4.08 0.76 -5.17
CA THR A 20 3.22 1.67 -5.96
C THR A 20 4.02 2.79 -6.62
N ALA A 21 5.02 3.37 -5.94
CA ALA A 21 5.90 4.36 -6.55
C ALA A 21 6.69 3.80 -7.75
N LEU A 22 7.19 2.57 -7.64
CA LEU A 22 7.86 1.88 -8.76
C LEU A 22 6.87 1.56 -9.90
N LEU A 23 5.62 1.26 -9.56
CA LEU A 23 4.52 1.00 -10.48
C LEU A 23 4.18 2.24 -11.32
N ILE A 24 4.05 3.40 -10.66
CA ILE A 24 3.87 4.70 -11.33
C ILE A 24 5.02 4.94 -12.31
N ARG A 25 6.27 4.75 -11.87
CA ARG A 25 7.45 4.92 -12.73
C ARG A 25 7.39 4.06 -13.98
N ASN A 26 6.97 2.80 -13.88
CA ASN A 26 6.85 1.90 -15.03
C ASN A 26 5.76 2.37 -16.01
N TYR A 27 4.62 2.85 -15.51
CA TYR A 27 3.53 3.31 -16.37
C TYR A 27 3.74 4.69 -17.00
N LEU A 28 4.67 5.51 -16.50
CA LEU A 28 5.02 6.79 -17.14
C LEU A 28 5.40 6.62 -18.62
N GLY A 29 6.05 5.50 -18.98
CA GLY A 29 6.44 5.19 -20.36
C GLY A 29 5.26 5.07 -21.34
N ILE A 30 4.07 4.71 -20.84
CA ILE A 30 2.83 4.58 -21.63
C ILE A 30 1.79 5.65 -21.27
N GLY A 31 2.17 6.65 -20.46
CA GLY A 31 1.27 7.65 -19.87
C GLY A 31 0.57 8.57 -20.89
N PHE A 32 0.99 8.57 -22.15
CA PHE A 32 0.29 9.29 -23.21
C PHE A 32 -0.99 8.58 -23.68
N THR A 33 -1.08 7.25 -23.50
CA THR A 33 -2.26 6.47 -23.87
C THR A 33 -3.38 6.62 -22.84
N ARG A 34 -4.65 6.44 -23.25
CA ARG A 34 -5.80 6.47 -22.33
C ARG A 34 -5.65 5.45 -21.20
N LEU A 35 -5.20 4.24 -21.54
CA LEU A 35 -4.96 3.16 -20.59
C LEU A 35 -3.82 3.49 -19.63
N GLY A 36 -2.70 4.01 -20.13
CA GLY A 36 -1.57 4.45 -19.30
C GLY A 36 -1.96 5.54 -18.29
N LYS A 37 -2.77 6.53 -18.70
CA LYS A 37 -3.31 7.54 -17.77
C LYS A 37 -4.14 6.91 -16.66
N MET A 38 -5.03 5.97 -16.99
CA MET A 38 -5.84 5.26 -16.00
C MET A 38 -4.97 4.49 -15.00
N LEU A 39 -3.95 3.79 -15.50
CA LEU A 39 -3.03 3.01 -14.67
C LEU A 39 -2.16 3.89 -13.75
N ILE A 40 -1.65 5.02 -14.26
CA ILE A 40 -0.91 6.00 -13.44
C ILE A 40 -1.83 6.56 -12.34
N SER A 41 -3.05 6.95 -12.69
CA SER A 41 -4.02 7.47 -11.71
C SER A 41 -4.34 6.44 -10.64
N LEU A 42 -4.62 5.19 -11.02
CA LEU A 42 -4.87 4.11 -10.08
C LEU A 42 -3.67 3.89 -9.15
N SER A 43 -2.47 3.84 -9.71
CA SER A 43 -1.24 3.64 -8.94
C SER A 43 -0.97 4.81 -7.98
N SER A 44 -1.32 6.04 -8.38
CA SER A 44 -1.20 7.24 -7.54
C SER A 44 -2.20 7.22 -6.36
N ILE A 45 -3.43 6.74 -6.60
CA ILE A 45 -4.43 6.54 -5.54
C ILE A 45 -3.92 5.50 -4.54
N LEU A 46 -3.42 4.36 -5.01
CA LEU A 46 -2.88 3.30 -4.16
C LEU A 46 -1.65 3.77 -3.35
N MET A 47 -0.83 4.65 -3.94
CA MET A 47 0.30 5.28 -3.23
C MET A 47 -0.20 6.20 -2.11
N ALA A 48 -1.17 7.08 -2.41
CA ALA A 48 -1.77 7.94 -1.39
C ALA A 48 -2.42 7.11 -0.27
N GLU A 49 -3.19 6.08 -0.63
CA GLU A 49 -3.80 5.13 0.31
C GLU A 49 -2.75 4.54 1.25
N SER A 50 -1.63 4.02 0.73
CA SER A 50 -0.58 3.41 1.55
C SER A 50 0.08 4.39 2.54
N VAL A 51 0.23 5.66 2.15
CA VAL A 51 0.73 6.73 3.03
C VAL A 51 -0.28 7.03 4.13
N PHE A 52 -1.57 7.14 3.80
CA PHE A 52 -2.64 7.33 4.78
C PHE A 52 -2.77 6.14 5.74
N MET A 53 -2.67 4.91 5.23
CA MET A 53 -2.66 3.69 6.06
C MET A 53 -1.51 3.75 7.08
N THR A 54 -0.29 4.07 6.64
CA THR A 54 0.88 4.21 7.52
C THR A 54 0.59 5.16 8.69
N PHE A 55 0.03 6.34 8.38
CA PHE A 55 -0.31 7.36 9.38
C PHE A 55 -1.43 6.92 10.32
N ILE A 56 -2.50 6.33 9.79
CA ILE A 56 -3.64 5.84 10.58
C ILE A 56 -3.20 4.72 11.52
N TYR A 57 -2.42 3.75 11.02
CA TYR A 57 -1.92 2.63 11.83
C TYR A 57 -1.03 3.11 12.95
N TYR A 58 -0.19 4.13 12.69
CA TYR A 58 0.60 4.77 13.73
C TYR A 58 -0.28 5.41 14.82
N ILE A 59 -1.31 6.19 14.43
CA ILE A 59 -2.26 6.79 15.38
C ILE A 59 -3.00 5.71 16.18
N TRP A 60 -3.50 4.67 15.52
CA TRP A 60 -4.24 3.58 16.17
C TRP A 60 -3.38 2.79 17.15
N ALA A 61 -2.11 2.58 16.81
CA ALA A 61 -1.15 1.98 17.69
C ALA A 61 -0.86 2.84 18.93
N LEU A 62 -0.74 4.17 18.77
CA LEU A 62 -0.58 5.12 19.89
C LEU A 62 -1.80 5.16 20.80
N ASN A 63 -3.01 5.04 20.24
CA ASN A 63 -4.25 4.94 21.01
C ASN A 63 -4.42 3.57 21.70
N GLY A 64 -3.48 2.64 21.52
CA GLY A 64 -3.50 1.35 22.18
C GLY A 64 -4.61 0.42 21.69
N LEU A 65 -5.09 0.58 20.45
CA LEU A 65 -6.06 -0.35 19.87
C LEU A 65 -5.47 -1.78 19.84
N GLY A 66 -6.25 -2.74 20.33
CA GLY A 66 -5.79 -4.09 20.60
C GLY A 66 -5.79 -5.04 19.39
N LEU A 67 -5.45 -6.30 19.65
CA LEU A 67 -5.33 -7.37 18.66
C LEU A 67 -6.57 -7.55 17.76
N LEU A 68 -7.77 -7.37 18.33
CA LEU A 68 -9.03 -7.51 17.60
C LEU A 68 -9.18 -6.51 16.44
N VAL A 69 -8.44 -5.40 16.50
CA VAL A 69 -8.39 -4.39 15.45
C VAL A 69 -7.17 -4.64 14.56
N SER A 70 -5.98 -4.81 15.13
CA SER A 70 -4.74 -4.93 14.34
C SER A 70 -4.70 -6.19 13.47
N LEU A 71 -5.21 -7.33 13.95
CA LEU A 71 -5.12 -8.59 13.21
C LEU A 71 -5.89 -8.60 11.87
N PRO A 72 -7.19 -8.21 11.81
CA PRO A 72 -7.90 -8.13 10.54
C PRO A 72 -7.28 -7.08 9.60
N ILE A 73 -6.78 -5.98 10.14
CA ILE A 73 -6.07 -4.94 9.37
C ILE A 73 -4.81 -5.52 8.71
N MET A 74 -4.04 -6.32 9.44
CA MET A 74 -2.86 -6.99 8.90
C MET A 74 -3.19 -7.92 7.75
N VAL A 75 -4.26 -8.71 7.87
CA VAL A 75 -4.71 -9.56 6.76
C VAL A 75 -5.05 -8.73 5.52
N MET A 76 -5.79 -7.64 5.69
CA MET A 76 -6.16 -6.75 4.58
C MET A 76 -4.94 -6.07 3.96
N THR A 77 -4.01 -5.57 4.79
CA THR A 77 -2.80 -4.90 4.32
C THR A 77 -1.90 -5.86 3.56
N LEU A 78 -1.76 -7.12 4.01
CA LEU A 78 -1.01 -8.15 3.30
C LEU A 78 -1.64 -8.50 1.94
N ILE A 79 -2.97 -8.64 1.88
CA ILE A 79 -3.68 -8.86 0.61
C ILE A 79 -3.42 -7.70 -0.36
N ASN A 80 -3.50 -6.45 0.12
CA ASN A 80 -3.21 -5.27 -0.69
C ASN A 80 -1.77 -5.26 -1.21
N VAL A 81 -0.79 -5.54 -0.35
CA VAL A 81 0.63 -5.64 -0.75
C VAL A 81 0.80 -6.70 -1.85
N ILE A 82 0.19 -7.88 -1.69
CA ILE A 82 0.27 -8.94 -2.70
C ILE A 82 -0.36 -8.48 -4.03
N ALA A 83 -1.55 -7.89 -3.98
CA ALA A 83 -2.25 -7.40 -5.18
C ALA A 83 -1.42 -6.34 -5.92
N VAL A 84 -0.88 -5.36 -5.19
CA VAL A 84 0.00 -4.32 -5.75
C VAL A 84 1.30 -4.92 -6.30
N THR A 85 1.86 -5.93 -5.65
CA THR A 85 3.04 -6.64 -6.13
C THR A 85 2.77 -7.33 -7.46
N ILE A 86 1.61 -8.00 -7.61
CA ILE A 86 1.21 -8.63 -8.88
C ILE A 86 1.10 -7.57 -9.98
N LEU A 87 0.42 -6.45 -9.71
CA LEU A 87 0.32 -5.34 -10.67
C LEU A 87 1.70 -4.80 -11.07
N TYR A 88 2.63 -4.71 -10.11
CA TYR A 88 4.00 -4.31 -10.39
C TYR A 88 4.75 -5.30 -11.27
N LEU A 89 4.60 -6.61 -11.03
CA LEU A 89 5.18 -7.62 -11.91
C LEU A 89 4.62 -7.54 -13.33
N ILE A 90 3.30 -7.36 -13.48
CA ILE A 90 2.66 -7.16 -14.78
C ILE A 90 3.20 -5.90 -15.47
N SER A 91 3.44 -4.81 -14.72
CA SER A 91 3.97 -3.55 -15.29
C SER A 91 5.39 -3.66 -15.87
N LYS A 92 6.11 -4.75 -15.59
CA LYS A 92 7.45 -5.03 -16.14
C LYS A 92 7.44 -5.90 -17.39
N MET A 93 6.31 -6.54 -17.69
CA MET A 93 6.14 -7.39 -18.88
C MET A 93 5.85 -6.53 -20.09
#